data_AF-A0A0L0V6M1-F1
#
_entry.id   AF-A0A0L0V6M1-F1
#
_cell.length_a   1.000
_cell.length_b   1.000
_cell.length_c   1.000
_cell.angle_alpha   90.00
_cell.angle_beta   90.00
_cell.angle_gamma   90.00
#
_symmetry.space_group_name_H-M   'P 1'
#
loop_
_entity.id
_entity.type
_entity.pdbx_description
1 polymer ?
#
loop_
_entity_poly.entity_id
_entity_poly.type
_entity_poly.pdbx_seq_one_letter_code
_entity_poly.pdbx_strand_id
1 'polypeptide(L)'
;MEDKAAQIKSNCPSSSKGIPCKGCQVTKDGKNWCLKCHCGKGGSILLTNGRLQGAQRHWEGTKCDRNTTLLKTSIPITAYFSKRPAESDIAKPVAKVQIQEVFCRAYHGAPPRHEICLRLFNTTHDSELSQTNQKLLQDTINQEATWEIQRHSGSQSIHSTKCARRFPAKPDQKHAICDECLEVRKDRSLLTAINAKYADGDNIKYIRKSIMAADSFQEKSRLFKQVNLLATSLEQATKKDDLDFWKTFSVQAEAGRFNDLDAYKGLIMAVAIQNDRERQGKALTGVRFSTSFDSFMMTLAAISPRGAQLFRETFAGRTLRSQRDIRAKDSMQLADGLSLVNFERVSSILKDFNYAGPLAVGSDQTVCLKSLRAHNGFLVGAQGGDLKFDSEENLKKITQRIILEKSFCSKLRAYTIQVPLPGIPTYVVALLASKDKENSTDIIETHKQVLHLCNQAGMKIISISSDGAANELSAQMEVVNLSDSHLCFSRPKLDINIKIPLVGSKECRSRPGYQMVFSTKIGTRHQTRTPEGVPAVPAAGTGGI
;
A
#
# COMPACT_ATOMS: atom_id res chain seq x y z
N MET A 1 -15.66 -26.86 10.43
CA MET A 1 -15.76 -25.61 11.22
C MET A 1 -16.26 -24.45 10.38
N GLU A 2 -15.79 -24.32 9.14
CA GLU A 2 -16.16 -23.24 8.21
C GLU A 2 -17.65 -23.17 7.89
N ASP A 3 -18.31 -24.32 7.74
CA ASP A 3 -19.72 -24.39 7.33
C ASP A 3 -20.68 -23.70 8.32
N LYS A 4 -20.48 -23.93 9.63
CA LYS A 4 -21.30 -23.29 10.68
C LYS A 4 -20.96 -21.81 10.86
N ALA A 5 -19.71 -21.39 10.64
CA ALA A 5 -19.33 -19.98 10.66
C ALA A 5 -19.93 -19.22 9.46
N ALA A 6 -19.93 -19.83 8.27
CA ALA A 6 -20.56 -19.29 7.07
C ALA A 6 -22.08 -19.17 7.26
N GLN A 7 -22.72 -20.19 7.86
CA GLN A 7 -24.14 -20.17 8.22
C GLN A 7 -24.48 -19.06 9.25
N ILE A 8 -23.62 -18.83 10.25
CA ILE A 8 -23.83 -17.71 11.20
C ILE A 8 -23.72 -16.37 10.48
N LYS A 9 -22.74 -16.20 9.59
CA LYS A 9 -22.56 -14.96 8.82
C LYS A 9 -23.67 -14.73 7.80
N SER A 10 -24.21 -15.78 7.17
CA SER A 10 -25.28 -15.64 6.16
C SER A 10 -26.57 -15.07 6.74
N ASN A 11 -26.78 -15.18 8.06
CA ASN A 11 -27.92 -14.59 8.77
C ASN A 11 -27.75 -13.09 9.10
N CYS A 12 -26.57 -12.50 8.84
CA CYS A 12 -26.35 -11.07 9.01
C CYS A 12 -27.18 -10.25 7.99
N PRO A 13 -27.84 -9.14 8.38
CA PRO A 13 -28.57 -8.28 7.45
C PRO A 13 -27.70 -7.65 6.33
N SER A 14 -26.38 -7.64 6.50
CA SER A 14 -25.43 -7.19 5.48
C SER A 14 -24.98 -8.30 4.52
N SER A 15 -25.49 -9.53 4.68
CA SER A 15 -25.26 -10.63 3.75
C SER A 15 -26.26 -10.57 2.61
N SER A 16 -25.82 -10.86 1.38
CA SER A 16 -26.70 -11.05 0.22
C SER A 16 -26.87 -12.54 -0.06
N LYS A 17 -27.86 -12.93 -0.88
CA LYS A 17 -28.15 -14.34 -1.19
C LYS A 17 -26.86 -15.04 -1.67
N GLY A 18 -26.33 -15.95 -0.85
CA GLY A 18 -25.11 -16.73 -1.13
C GLY A 18 -23.78 -16.04 -0.80
N ILE A 19 -23.77 -14.78 -0.35
CA ILE A 19 -22.53 -14.05 0.00
C ILE A 19 -22.60 -13.64 1.49
N PRO A 20 -21.85 -14.31 2.38
CA PRO A 20 -21.83 -13.98 3.79
C PRO A 20 -21.15 -12.61 4.02
N CYS A 21 -21.61 -11.89 5.04
CA CYS A 21 -21.08 -10.59 5.43
C CYS A 21 -19.56 -10.65 5.68
N LYS A 22 -18.79 -9.93 4.87
CA LYS A 22 -17.31 -9.88 4.96
C LYS A 22 -16.81 -9.18 6.24
N GLY A 23 -17.62 -8.31 6.83
CA GLY A 23 -17.26 -7.56 8.05
C GLY A 23 -17.54 -8.31 9.36
N CYS A 24 -18.39 -9.35 9.35
CA CYS A 24 -18.65 -10.15 10.55
C CYS A 24 -17.56 -11.21 10.74
N GLN A 25 -17.00 -11.29 11.95
CA GLN A 25 -16.04 -12.32 12.33
C GLN A 25 -16.69 -13.30 13.31
N VAL A 26 -16.48 -14.60 13.09
CA VAL A 26 -17.02 -15.66 13.94
C VAL A 26 -15.86 -16.53 14.40
N THR A 27 -15.68 -16.66 15.71
CA THR A 27 -14.67 -17.54 16.32
C THR A 27 -15.35 -18.61 17.17
N LYS A 28 -14.72 -19.77 17.34
CA LYS A 28 -15.25 -20.87 18.16
C LYS A 28 -14.43 -20.97 19.45
N ASP A 29 -15.11 -21.07 20.59
CA ASP A 29 -14.50 -21.23 21.90
C ASP A 29 -15.19 -22.39 22.65
N GLY A 30 -14.55 -23.57 22.62
CA GLY A 30 -15.12 -24.81 23.15
C GLY A 30 -16.45 -25.20 22.49
N LYS A 31 -17.52 -25.27 23.28
CA LYS A 31 -18.90 -25.53 22.81
C LYS A 31 -19.62 -24.26 22.33
N ASN A 32 -19.06 -23.09 22.59
CA ASN A 32 -19.66 -21.79 22.28
C ASN A 32 -19.05 -21.17 21.02
N TRP A 33 -19.77 -20.23 20.43
CA TRP A 33 -19.32 -19.44 19.30
C TRP A 33 -19.36 -17.96 19.68
N CYS A 34 -18.46 -17.16 19.13
CA CYS A 34 -18.39 -15.72 19.37
C CYS A 34 -18.53 -14.98 18.05
N LEU A 35 -19.51 -14.09 17.95
CA LEU A 35 -19.73 -13.24 16.80
C LEU A 35 -19.26 -11.80 17.11
N LYS A 36 -18.29 -11.30 16.36
CA LYS A 36 -18.01 -9.87 16.27
C LYS A 36 -18.76 -9.33 15.05
N CYS A 37 -19.73 -8.46 15.29
CA CYS A 37 -20.55 -7.85 14.24
C CYS A 37 -19.75 -6.82 13.44
N HIS A 38 -20.05 -6.68 12.13
CA HIS A 38 -19.42 -5.68 11.25
C HIS A 38 -19.64 -4.24 11.70
N CYS A 39 -20.65 -3.97 12.53
CA CYS A 39 -20.94 -2.64 13.04
C CYS A 39 -19.99 -2.20 14.18
N GLY A 40 -19.14 -3.10 14.68
CA GLY A 40 -18.08 -2.82 15.66
C GLY A 40 -18.56 -2.37 17.06
N LYS A 41 -19.85 -2.49 17.39
CA LYS A 41 -20.43 -2.07 18.68
C LYS A 41 -21.08 -3.26 19.39
N GLY A 42 -20.85 -3.42 20.69
CA GLY A 42 -21.46 -4.48 21.51
C GLY A 42 -20.50 -5.59 21.98
N GLY A 43 -19.21 -5.51 21.65
CA GLY A 43 -18.25 -6.57 21.97
C GLY A 43 -18.47 -7.86 21.16
N SER A 44 -17.79 -8.94 21.55
CA SER A 44 -18.05 -10.28 21.00
C SER A 44 -19.37 -10.82 21.57
N ILE A 45 -20.33 -11.12 20.70
CA ILE A 45 -21.63 -11.70 21.08
C ILE A 45 -21.43 -13.21 21.25
N LEU A 46 -21.61 -13.70 22.48
CA LEU A 46 -21.55 -15.13 22.77
C LEU A 46 -22.81 -15.84 22.23
N LEU A 47 -22.60 -16.91 21.48
CA LEU A 47 -23.60 -17.78 20.88
C LEU A 47 -23.45 -19.17 21.50
N THR A 48 -24.17 -19.41 22.60
CA THR A 48 -24.15 -20.68 23.32
C THR A 48 -24.62 -21.81 22.39
N ASN A 49 -23.77 -22.83 22.18
CA ASN A 49 -23.99 -23.92 21.22
C ASN A 49 -24.26 -23.46 19.75
N GLY A 50 -23.94 -22.20 19.41
CA GLY A 50 -24.19 -21.61 18.10
C GLY A 50 -25.62 -21.12 17.88
N ARG A 51 -26.42 -20.90 18.95
CA ARG A 51 -27.76 -20.30 18.85
C ARG A 51 -27.67 -18.81 18.48
N LEU A 52 -28.46 -18.38 17.50
CA LEU A 52 -28.40 -17.03 16.91
C LEU A 52 -29.20 -15.95 17.64
N GLN A 53 -29.97 -16.29 18.68
CA GLN A 53 -30.87 -15.34 19.35
C GLN A 53 -30.18 -14.08 19.90
N GLY A 54 -28.91 -14.18 20.34
CA GLY A 54 -28.11 -13.03 20.77
C GLY A 54 -27.66 -12.16 19.59
N ALA A 55 -27.32 -12.78 18.46
CA ALA A 55 -26.94 -12.10 17.23
C ALA A 55 -28.14 -11.40 16.57
N GLN A 56 -29.30 -12.06 16.52
CA GLN A 56 -30.55 -11.51 15.98
C GLN A 56 -30.99 -10.28 16.76
N ARG A 57 -31.06 -10.34 18.10
CA ARG A 57 -31.35 -9.16 18.94
C ARG A 57 -30.39 -8.00 18.72
N HIS A 58 -29.12 -8.30 18.46
CA HIS A 58 -28.13 -7.27 18.16
C HIS A 58 -28.37 -6.64 16.77
N TRP A 59 -28.61 -7.45 15.75
CA TRP A 59 -28.85 -7.00 14.37
C TRP A 59 -30.16 -6.23 14.20
N GLU A 60 -31.22 -6.64 14.90
CA GLU A 60 -32.51 -5.95 14.99
C GLU A 60 -32.42 -4.66 15.83
N GLY A 61 -31.33 -4.48 16.58
CA GLY A 61 -31.09 -3.30 17.38
C GLY A 61 -30.83 -2.05 16.52
N THR A 62 -31.48 -0.95 16.87
CA THR A 62 -31.34 0.37 16.21
C THR A 62 -29.88 0.87 16.09
N LYS A 63 -28.99 0.40 16.97
CA LYS A 63 -27.55 0.73 16.93
C LYS A 63 -26.81 0.01 15.79
N CYS A 64 -27.08 -1.27 15.57
CA CYS A 64 -26.46 -2.03 14.49
C CYS A 64 -26.97 -1.52 13.14
N ASP A 65 -28.27 -1.28 13.01
CA ASP A 65 -28.90 -0.77 11.79
C ASP A 65 -28.32 0.59 11.37
N ARG A 66 -28.28 1.58 12.28
CA ARG A 66 -27.66 2.90 11.99
C ARG A 66 -26.21 2.81 11.51
N ASN A 67 -25.39 1.99 12.17
CA ASN A 67 -23.97 1.85 11.80
C ASN A 67 -23.79 1.09 10.48
N THR A 68 -24.64 0.11 10.21
CA THR A 68 -24.64 -0.63 8.95
C THR A 68 -24.98 0.28 7.78
N THR A 69 -25.97 1.15 7.96
CA THR A 69 -26.37 2.15 6.97
C THR A 69 -25.25 3.17 6.73
N LEU A 70 -24.59 3.66 7.79
CA LEU A 70 -23.40 4.52 7.68
C LEU A 70 -22.28 3.89 6.83
N LEU A 71 -21.97 2.62 7.05
CA LEU A 71 -20.95 1.87 6.31
C LEU A 71 -21.31 1.66 4.83
N LYS A 72 -22.59 1.51 4.49
CA LYS A 72 -23.06 1.40 3.10
C LYS A 72 -23.03 2.74 2.36
N THR A 73 -23.18 3.86 3.08
CA THR A 73 -23.22 5.22 2.51
C THR A 73 -21.86 5.93 2.44
N SER A 74 -20.80 5.37 3.04
CA SER A 74 -19.47 5.99 3.02
C SER A 74 -18.78 5.76 1.67
N ILE A 75 -18.92 6.70 0.76
CA ILE A 75 -18.13 6.76 -0.48
C ILE A 75 -16.68 7.11 -0.09
N PRO A 76 -15.66 6.37 -0.57
CA PRO A 76 -14.26 6.70 -0.31
C PRO A 76 -13.92 8.10 -0.81
N ILE A 77 -13.14 8.87 -0.04
CA ILE A 77 -12.78 10.27 -0.31
C ILE A 77 -12.27 10.48 -1.75
N THR A 78 -11.59 9.49 -2.30
CA THR A 78 -11.01 9.51 -3.65
C THR A 78 -12.06 9.57 -4.76
N ALA A 79 -13.30 9.13 -4.52
CA ALA A 79 -14.37 9.18 -5.50
C ALA A 79 -15.03 10.57 -5.62
N TYR A 80 -14.70 11.51 -4.73
CA TYR A 80 -15.18 12.90 -4.79
C TYR A 80 -14.26 13.84 -5.58
N PHE A 81 -13.09 13.38 -6.03
CA PHE A 81 -12.10 14.21 -6.73
C PHE A 81 -11.69 13.58 -8.07
N SER A 82 -12.01 14.23 -9.18
CA SER A 82 -11.73 13.73 -10.53
C SER A 82 -10.26 13.88 -10.95
N LYS A 83 -9.48 14.75 -10.30
CA LYS A 83 -8.01 14.90 -10.42
C LYS A 83 -7.43 15.44 -9.12
N ARG A 84 -6.23 14.99 -8.72
CA ARG A 84 -5.47 15.60 -7.60
C ARG A 84 -5.09 17.04 -7.97
N PRO A 85 -5.21 18.02 -7.06
CA PRO A 85 -4.66 19.36 -7.27
C PRO A 85 -3.14 19.26 -7.38
N ALA A 86 -2.56 19.94 -8.37
CA ALA A 86 -1.12 20.14 -8.42
C ALA A 86 -0.70 21.11 -7.31
N GLU A 87 0.33 20.75 -6.56
CA GLU A 87 1.05 21.69 -5.70
C GLU A 87 1.69 22.77 -6.60
N SER A 88 1.18 24.00 -6.51
CA SER A 88 1.78 25.12 -7.22
C SER A 88 2.70 25.89 -6.27
N ASP A 89 3.99 25.58 -6.36
CA ASP A 89 5.09 26.39 -5.81
C ASP A 89 5.26 27.66 -6.65
N ILE A 90 4.51 28.71 -6.35
CA ILE A 90 4.89 30.07 -6.74
C ILE A 90 4.58 31.00 -5.57
N ALA A 91 5.64 31.48 -4.91
CA ALA A 91 5.59 32.52 -3.90
C ALA A 91 5.06 33.82 -4.53
N LYS A 92 3.76 34.06 -4.38
CA LYS A 92 3.15 35.37 -4.67
C LYS A 92 3.44 36.31 -3.50
N PRO A 93 3.68 37.61 -3.77
CA PRO A 93 3.78 38.61 -2.70
C PRO A 93 2.49 38.59 -1.87
N VAL A 94 2.64 38.32 -0.58
CA VAL A 94 1.53 38.21 0.37
C VAL A 94 1.02 39.62 0.66
N ALA A 95 -0.18 39.95 0.18
CA ALA A 95 -0.89 41.13 0.64
C ALA A 95 -1.08 41.03 2.17
N LYS A 96 -0.73 42.10 2.92
CA LYS A 96 -0.92 42.14 4.39
C LYS A 96 -2.36 41.86 4.82
N VAL A 97 -3.33 42.02 3.92
CA VAL A 97 -4.72 41.61 4.09
C VAL A 97 -5.15 40.91 2.80
N GLN A 98 -5.39 39.60 2.86
CA GLN A 98 -6.06 38.88 1.78
C GLN A 98 -7.58 38.95 2.00
N ILE A 99 -8.36 39.10 0.93
CA ILE A 99 -9.81 38.93 0.96
C ILE A 99 -10.08 37.41 1.05
N GLN A 100 -9.67 36.80 2.17
CA GLN A 100 -10.06 35.44 2.50
C GLN A 100 -11.50 35.47 2.96
N GLU A 101 -12.37 34.86 2.16
CA GLU A 101 -13.75 34.46 2.51
C GLU A 101 -14.49 35.47 3.40
N VAL A 102 -14.75 36.67 2.87
CA VAL A 102 -15.69 37.61 3.50
C VAL A 102 -17.00 36.86 3.70
N PHE A 103 -17.29 36.52 4.96
CA PHE A 103 -18.62 36.22 5.44
C PHE A 103 -19.46 37.42 5.03
N CYS A 104 -20.26 37.24 3.99
CA CYS A 104 -21.21 38.23 3.53
C CYS A 104 -22.13 38.61 4.70
N ARG A 105 -21.79 39.67 5.44
CA ARG A 105 -22.79 40.68 5.71
C ARG A 105 -23.19 41.20 4.35
N ALA A 106 -24.19 40.57 3.75
CA ALA A 106 -24.61 40.70 2.35
C ALA A 106 -25.24 42.07 2.05
N TYR A 107 -24.81 43.13 2.72
CA TYR A 107 -25.31 44.48 2.56
C TYR A 107 -24.10 45.31 2.19
N HIS A 108 -23.67 45.18 0.93
CA HIS A 108 -22.53 45.90 0.38
C HIS A 108 -22.82 47.42 0.34
N GLY A 109 -23.01 48.03 1.51
CA GLY A 109 -23.56 49.35 1.73
C GLY A 109 -25.08 49.46 1.77
N ALA A 110 -25.82 48.38 1.49
CA ALA A 110 -27.28 48.40 1.56
C ALA A 110 -27.80 48.58 3.00
N PRO A 111 -29.02 49.12 3.19
CA PRO A 111 -29.68 49.14 4.49
C PRO A 111 -29.79 47.73 5.10
N PRO A 112 -29.86 47.60 6.44
CA PRO A 112 -30.03 46.31 7.09
C PRO A 112 -31.19 45.51 6.50
N ARG A 113 -30.98 44.23 6.17
CA ARG A 113 -32.01 43.37 5.55
C ARG A 113 -33.34 43.33 6.28
N HIS A 114 -33.35 43.46 7.60
CA HIS A 114 -34.59 43.47 8.36
C HIS A 114 -35.43 44.73 8.10
N GLU A 115 -34.81 45.87 7.81
CA GLU A 115 -35.50 47.11 7.42
C GLU A 115 -36.06 46.99 6.00
N ILE A 116 -35.29 46.43 5.07
CA ILE A 116 -35.75 46.17 3.69
C ILE A 116 -36.89 45.13 3.70
N CYS A 117 -36.76 44.08 4.52
CA CYS A 117 -37.78 43.06 4.70
C CYS A 117 -39.08 43.66 5.30
N LEU A 118 -38.95 44.54 6.29
CA LEU A 118 -40.10 45.24 6.88
C LEU A 118 -40.78 46.13 5.84
N ARG A 119 -40.00 46.88 5.05
CA ARG A 119 -40.51 47.75 3.99
C ARG A 119 -41.21 46.99 2.86
N LEU A 120 -40.69 45.83 2.46
CA LEU A 120 -41.23 45.06 1.33
C LEU A 120 -42.36 44.09 1.71
N PHE A 121 -42.32 43.53 2.92
CA PHE A 121 -43.19 42.40 3.30
C PHE A 121 -43.87 42.60 4.66
N ASN A 122 -43.71 43.76 5.30
CA ASN A 122 -44.27 44.08 6.62
C ASN A 122 -43.91 43.07 7.73
N THR A 123 -42.76 42.40 7.59
CA THR A 123 -42.18 41.48 8.58
C THR A 123 -40.68 41.71 8.70
N THR A 124 -40.12 41.49 9.88
CA THR A 124 -38.67 41.50 10.10
C THR A 124 -38.06 40.10 9.98
N HIS A 125 -38.89 39.07 9.78
CA HIS A 125 -38.51 37.66 9.76
C HIS A 125 -38.42 37.11 8.32
N ASP A 126 -37.23 37.20 7.72
CA ASP A 126 -36.88 36.61 6.41
C ASP A 126 -37.17 35.10 6.31
N SER A 127 -37.17 34.38 7.43
CA SER A 127 -37.50 32.96 7.49
C SER A 127 -38.96 32.64 7.18
N GLU A 128 -39.85 33.63 7.25
CA GLU A 128 -41.29 33.49 6.97
C GLU A 128 -41.63 33.77 5.50
N LEU A 129 -40.65 34.23 4.72
CA LEU A 129 -40.82 34.54 3.31
C LEU A 129 -40.78 33.28 2.43
N SER A 130 -41.62 33.27 1.39
CA SER A 130 -41.54 32.28 0.32
C SER A 130 -40.23 32.42 -0.47
N GLN A 131 -39.80 31.38 -1.20
CA GLN A 131 -38.58 31.44 -2.03
C GLN A 131 -38.62 32.60 -3.03
N THR A 132 -39.78 32.90 -3.62
CA THR A 132 -39.96 34.04 -4.54
C THR A 132 -39.74 35.37 -3.83
N ASN A 133 -40.26 35.53 -2.62
CA ASN A 133 -40.10 36.75 -1.82
C ASN A 133 -38.67 36.90 -1.29
N GLN A 134 -38.00 35.80 -0.95
CA GLN A 134 -36.57 35.80 -0.57
C GLN A 134 -35.69 36.25 -1.73
N LYS A 135 -36.02 35.83 -2.96
CA LYS A 135 -35.33 36.29 -4.16
C LYS A 135 -35.55 37.78 -4.41
N LEU A 136 -36.79 38.26 -4.31
CA LEU A 136 -37.11 39.69 -4.43
C LEU A 136 -36.37 40.53 -3.37
N LEU A 137 -36.34 40.06 -2.11
CA LEU A 137 -35.57 40.69 -1.04
C LEU A 137 -34.08 40.81 -1.38
N GLN A 138 -33.50 39.73 -1.92
CA GLN A 138 -32.09 39.72 -2.32
C GLN A 138 -31.81 40.66 -3.48
N ASP A 139 -32.70 40.70 -4.47
CA ASP A 139 -32.57 41.59 -5.63
C ASP A 139 -32.65 43.07 -5.20
N THR A 140 -33.56 43.43 -4.28
CA THR A 140 -33.63 44.79 -3.72
C THR A 140 -32.39 45.15 -2.92
N ILE A 141 -31.85 44.23 -2.12
CA ILE A 141 -30.58 44.44 -1.40
C ILE A 141 -29.43 44.71 -2.36
N ASN A 142 -29.36 43.98 -3.47
CA ASN A 142 -28.33 44.17 -4.49
C ASN A 142 -28.50 45.53 -5.21
N GLN A 143 -29.74 45.97 -5.42
CA GLN A 143 -30.03 47.28 -6.03
C GLN A 143 -29.65 48.46 -5.12
N GLU A 144 -29.82 48.32 -3.80
CA GLU A 144 -29.51 49.38 -2.83
C GLU A 144 -28.06 49.33 -2.30
N ALA A 145 -27.24 48.43 -2.84
CA ALA A 145 -25.82 48.35 -2.52
C ALA A 145 -25.03 49.57 -3.05
N THR A 146 -24.06 50.05 -2.28
CA THR A 146 -23.14 51.13 -2.67
C THR A 146 -21.82 50.61 -3.22
N TRP A 147 -21.45 49.36 -2.88
CA TRP A 147 -20.26 48.68 -3.41
C TRP A 147 -20.54 47.20 -3.74
N GLU A 148 -19.62 46.52 -4.40
CA GLU A 148 -19.71 45.10 -4.71
C GLU A 148 -18.32 44.43 -4.72
N ILE A 149 -18.26 43.11 -4.54
CA ILE A 149 -17.03 42.32 -4.61
C ILE A 149 -16.99 41.55 -5.92
N GLN A 150 -16.03 41.87 -6.79
CA GLN A 150 -15.80 41.11 -8.02
C GLN A 150 -14.75 40.02 -7.75
N ARG A 151 -15.22 38.76 -7.70
CA ARG A 151 -14.39 37.57 -7.42
C ARG A 151 -13.94 36.81 -8.68
N HIS A 152 -14.60 37.03 -9.82
CA HIS A 152 -14.46 36.20 -11.03
C HIS A 152 -13.67 36.87 -12.17
N SER A 153 -13.38 38.16 -12.09
CA SER A 153 -12.33 38.80 -12.89
C SER A 153 -10.98 38.43 -12.27
N GLY A 154 -9.94 38.16 -13.05
CA GLY A 154 -8.60 37.74 -12.57
C GLY A 154 -7.90 38.64 -11.52
N SER A 155 -8.55 39.71 -11.08
CA SER A 155 -8.29 40.52 -9.90
C SER A 155 -9.47 40.45 -8.90
N GLN A 156 -9.24 39.87 -7.72
CA GLN A 156 -10.18 39.97 -6.60
C GLN A 156 -10.21 41.43 -6.11
N SER A 157 -11.30 42.15 -6.37
CA SER A 157 -11.36 43.60 -6.14
C SER A 157 -12.74 44.08 -5.69
N ILE A 158 -12.77 45.22 -5.00
CA ILE A 158 -13.99 45.88 -4.52
C ILE A 158 -14.26 47.08 -5.41
N HIS A 159 -15.48 47.20 -5.91
CA HIS A 159 -15.93 48.26 -6.82
C HIS A 159 -17.12 49.01 -6.24
N SER A 160 -17.32 50.25 -6.69
CA SER A 160 -18.61 50.93 -6.54
C SER A 160 -19.66 50.25 -7.42
N THR A 161 -20.91 50.18 -6.96
CA THR A 161 -22.03 49.79 -7.85
C THR A 161 -22.23 50.78 -9.00
N LYS A 162 -21.69 52.00 -8.87
CA LYS A 162 -21.65 53.05 -9.90
C LYS A 162 -20.31 53.12 -10.64
N CYS A 163 -19.48 52.06 -10.57
CA CYS A 163 -18.18 52.02 -11.23
C CYS A 163 -18.32 52.37 -12.73
N ALA A 164 -17.54 53.35 -13.19
CA ALA A 164 -17.54 53.78 -14.59
C ALA A 164 -17.09 52.67 -15.56
N ARG A 165 -16.41 51.62 -15.06
CA ARG A 165 -15.80 50.47 -15.77
C ARG A 165 -14.70 50.84 -16.77
N ARG A 166 -14.87 51.91 -17.54
CA ARG A 166 -13.91 52.46 -18.50
C ARG A 166 -13.86 53.97 -18.30
N PHE A 167 -12.67 54.50 -18.06
CA PHE A 167 -12.44 55.94 -17.88
C PHE A 167 -11.03 56.27 -18.38
N PRO A 168 -10.78 57.50 -18.83
CA PRO A 168 -9.48 57.90 -19.36
C PRO A 168 -8.42 57.92 -18.25
N ALA A 169 -7.37 57.12 -18.41
CA ALA A 169 -6.21 57.14 -17.53
C ALA A 169 -5.21 58.21 -18.00
N LYS A 170 -4.60 58.94 -17.06
CA LYS A 170 -3.49 59.86 -17.37
C LYS A 170 -2.24 59.05 -17.75
N PRO A 171 -1.38 59.55 -18.68
CA PRO A 171 -0.23 58.80 -19.20
C PRO A 171 0.73 58.28 -18.13
N ASP A 172 0.85 58.98 -17.01
CA ASP A 172 1.84 58.68 -15.96
C ASP A 172 1.28 57.79 -14.84
N GLN A 173 0.01 57.38 -14.92
CA GLN A 173 -0.69 56.71 -13.82
C GLN A 173 -0.81 55.19 -14.06
N LYS A 174 0.11 54.41 -13.48
CA LYS A 174 0.15 52.94 -13.60
C LYS A 174 -1.10 52.20 -13.08
N HIS A 175 -1.86 52.80 -12.15
CA HIS A 175 -3.05 52.22 -11.55
C HIS A 175 -4.15 53.29 -11.41
N ALA A 176 -4.69 53.73 -12.54
CA ALA A 176 -5.83 54.64 -12.51
C ALA A 176 -7.04 53.93 -11.89
N ILE A 177 -7.83 54.65 -11.09
CA ILE A 177 -9.08 54.17 -10.46
C ILE A 177 -10.13 55.25 -10.73
N CYS A 178 -11.37 54.88 -11.06
CA CYS A 178 -12.44 55.87 -11.26
C CYS A 178 -12.85 56.51 -9.94
N ASP A 179 -13.38 57.74 -10.01
CA ASP A 179 -13.71 58.53 -8.83
C ASP A 179 -14.76 57.81 -7.95
N GLU A 180 -15.75 57.15 -8.54
CA GLU A 180 -16.76 56.38 -7.80
C GLU A 180 -16.14 55.23 -7.00
N CYS A 181 -15.16 54.52 -7.56
CA CYS A 181 -14.45 53.44 -6.86
C CYS A 181 -13.42 53.97 -5.85
N LEU A 182 -12.88 55.18 -6.04
CA LEU A 182 -12.03 55.84 -5.06
C LEU A 182 -12.83 56.26 -3.82
N GLU A 183 -14.03 56.81 -4.02
CA GLU A 183 -14.89 57.27 -2.92
C GLU A 183 -15.41 56.11 -2.06
N VAL A 184 -15.54 54.90 -2.63
CA VAL A 184 -15.88 53.69 -1.87
C VAL A 184 -14.89 53.42 -0.72
N ARG A 185 -13.62 53.87 -0.81
CA ARG A 185 -12.65 53.74 0.30
C ARG A 185 -13.05 54.52 1.56
N LYS A 186 -13.86 55.57 1.40
CA LYS A 186 -14.37 56.41 2.50
C LYS A 186 -15.76 55.95 2.97
N ASP A 187 -16.36 54.98 2.30
CA ASP A 187 -17.68 54.45 2.66
C ASP A 187 -17.63 53.79 4.05
N ARG A 188 -18.45 54.30 4.98
CA ARG A 188 -18.49 53.82 6.37
C ARG A 188 -18.91 52.35 6.45
N SER A 189 -19.79 51.88 5.57
CA SER A 189 -20.22 50.48 5.54
C SER A 189 -19.07 49.56 5.12
N LEU A 190 -18.25 49.99 4.16
CA LEU A 190 -17.06 49.24 3.75
C LEU A 190 -16.02 49.21 4.87
N LEU A 191 -15.73 50.37 5.47
CA LEU A 191 -14.79 50.46 6.59
C LEU A 191 -15.25 49.59 7.77
N THR A 192 -16.54 49.57 8.06
CA THR A 192 -17.12 48.70 9.10
C THR A 192 -16.98 47.22 8.73
N ALA A 193 -17.23 46.86 7.47
CA ALA A 193 -17.12 45.49 7.00
C ALA A 193 -15.67 44.96 7.03
N ILE A 194 -14.70 45.77 6.60
CA ILE A 194 -13.27 45.40 6.60
C ILE A 194 -12.73 45.27 8.03
N ASN A 195 -13.20 46.09 8.96
CA ASN A 195 -12.76 46.06 10.36
C ASN A 195 -13.54 45.06 11.24
N ALA A 196 -14.57 44.40 10.70
CA ALA A 196 -15.33 43.40 11.45
C ALA A 196 -14.47 42.15 11.68
N LYS A 197 -14.35 41.72 12.93
CA LYS A 197 -13.68 40.45 13.26
C LYS A 197 -14.51 39.28 12.71
N TYR A 198 -13.83 38.32 12.10
CA TYR A 198 -14.44 37.07 11.67
C TYR A 198 -15.01 36.30 12.86
N ALA A 199 -16.14 35.62 12.65
CA ALA A 199 -16.67 34.69 13.62
C ALA A 199 -15.74 33.47 13.69
N ASP A 200 -15.23 33.18 14.89
CA ASP A 200 -14.45 31.99 15.21
C ASP A 200 -15.32 30.92 15.87
N GLY A 201 -14.76 29.72 16.08
CA GLY A 201 -15.47 28.48 16.41
C GLY A 201 -16.70 28.61 17.31
N ASP A 202 -16.59 29.31 18.45
CA ASP A 202 -17.69 29.47 19.41
C ASP A 202 -18.77 30.48 18.97
N ASN A 203 -18.43 31.43 18.11
CA ASN A 203 -19.32 32.50 17.65
C ASN A 203 -20.05 32.15 16.34
N ILE A 204 -19.58 31.17 15.58
CA ILE A 204 -20.24 30.67 14.35
C ILE A 204 -21.68 30.22 14.64
N LYS A 205 -21.96 29.65 15.82
CA LYS A 205 -23.31 29.19 16.21
C LYS A 205 -24.35 30.32 16.29
N TYR A 206 -23.91 31.57 16.42
CA TYR A 206 -24.79 32.74 16.46
C TYR A 206 -25.06 33.34 15.07
N ILE A 207 -24.42 32.82 14.01
CA ILE A 207 -24.72 33.22 12.64
C ILE A 207 -26.06 32.59 12.23
N ARG A 208 -26.98 33.41 11.70
CA ARG A 208 -28.29 32.92 11.23
C ARG A 208 -28.10 31.84 10.15
N LYS A 209 -28.81 30.72 10.32
CA LYS A 209 -28.76 29.57 9.41
C LYS A 209 -29.12 29.91 7.96
N SER A 210 -29.97 30.92 7.73
CA SER A 210 -30.34 31.38 6.38
C SER A 210 -29.17 32.06 5.66
N ILE A 211 -28.29 32.75 6.39
CA ILE A 211 -27.10 33.40 5.83
C ILE A 211 -26.05 32.35 5.44
N MET A 212 -25.90 31.30 6.25
CA MET A 212 -24.96 30.20 5.95
C MET A 212 -25.43 29.29 4.82
N ALA A 213 -26.75 29.25 4.54
CA ALA A 213 -27.31 28.43 3.47
C ALA A 213 -27.00 28.95 2.06
N ALA A 214 -26.63 30.23 1.92
CA ALA A 214 -26.20 30.80 0.64
C ALA A 214 -24.77 30.38 0.24
N ASP A 215 -23.98 29.89 1.20
CA ASP A 215 -22.62 29.40 0.96
C ASP A 215 -22.63 27.88 0.77
N SER A 216 -22.27 27.43 -0.43
CA SER A 216 -22.31 26.00 -0.78
C SER A 216 -21.40 25.10 0.09
N PHE A 217 -20.34 25.65 0.68
CA PHE A 217 -19.45 24.91 1.57
C PHE A 217 -20.04 24.80 2.98
N GLN A 218 -20.57 25.89 3.53
CA GLN A 218 -21.22 25.89 4.85
C GLN A 218 -22.56 25.14 4.83
N GLU A 219 -23.30 25.21 3.72
CA GLU A 219 -24.51 24.42 3.50
C GLU A 219 -24.17 22.91 3.55
N LYS A 220 -23.11 22.48 2.86
CA LYS A 220 -22.63 21.09 2.92
C LYS A 220 -22.08 20.70 4.29
N SER A 221 -21.33 21.59 4.95
CA SER A 221 -20.85 21.37 6.33
C SER A 221 -22.01 21.18 7.32
N ARG A 222 -23.10 21.93 7.13
CA ARG A 222 -24.35 21.82 7.91
C ARG A 222 -25.10 20.52 7.62
N LEU A 223 -25.19 20.12 6.35
CA LEU A 223 -25.92 18.92 5.92
C LEU A 223 -25.19 17.63 6.31
N PHE A 224 -23.85 17.64 6.24
CA PHE A 224 -23.03 16.45 6.46
C PHE A 224 -22.17 16.60 7.72
N LYS A 225 -22.65 16.06 8.84
CA LYS A 225 -21.96 16.02 10.14
C LYS A 225 -20.50 15.52 10.05
N GLN A 226 -20.22 14.66 9.08
CA GLN A 226 -18.89 14.10 8.81
C GLN A 226 -17.91 15.16 8.29
N VAL A 227 -18.37 16.12 7.47
CA VAL A 227 -17.55 17.23 6.95
C VAL A 227 -17.15 18.17 8.08
N ASN A 228 -18.08 18.44 8.99
CA ASN A 228 -17.81 19.20 10.22
C ASN A 228 -16.78 18.50 11.12
N LEU A 229 -16.94 17.20 11.38
CA LEU A 229 -15.98 16.43 12.17
C LEU A 229 -14.57 16.43 11.53
N LEU A 230 -14.49 16.35 10.21
CA LEU A 230 -13.22 16.37 9.49
C LEU A 230 -12.54 17.74 9.56
N ALA A 231 -13.30 18.82 9.34
CA ALA A 231 -12.82 20.19 9.45
C ALA A 231 -12.36 20.51 10.88
N THR A 232 -13.14 20.14 11.90
CA THR A 232 -12.77 20.27 13.31
C THR A 232 -11.52 19.46 13.63
N SER A 233 -11.37 18.25 13.10
CA SER A 233 -10.18 17.41 13.32
C SER A 233 -8.92 17.99 12.64
N LEU A 234 -9.05 18.58 11.46
CA LEU A 234 -7.95 19.22 10.72
C LEU A 234 -7.50 20.53 11.39
N GLU A 235 -8.44 21.33 11.88
CA GLU A 235 -8.14 22.54 12.65
C GLU A 235 -7.58 22.23 14.05
N GLN A 236 -8.06 21.16 14.71
CA GLN A 236 -7.51 20.72 16.00
C GLN A 236 -6.08 20.21 15.88
N ALA A 237 -5.76 19.48 14.81
CA ALA A 237 -4.40 18.99 14.55
C ALA A 237 -3.39 20.11 14.23
N THR A 238 -3.85 21.30 13.86
CA THR A 238 -2.99 22.43 13.49
C THR A 238 -2.92 23.54 14.54
N LYS A 239 -3.79 23.54 15.58
CA LYS A 239 -3.92 24.69 16.50
C LYS A 239 -4.04 24.38 18.01
N LYS A 240 -4.03 23.12 18.47
CA LYS A 240 -4.09 22.83 19.93
C LYS A 240 -2.86 22.08 20.44
N ASP A 241 -2.45 22.51 21.64
CA ASP A 241 -1.43 21.94 22.52
C ASP A 241 -1.39 20.40 22.45
N ASP A 242 -0.20 19.82 22.26
CA ASP A 242 0.03 18.37 22.04
C ASP A 242 -0.64 17.48 23.10
N LEU A 243 -0.94 18.04 24.26
CA LEU A 243 -1.56 17.36 25.41
C LEU A 243 -2.94 16.76 25.10
N ASP A 244 -3.81 17.45 24.36
CA ASP A 244 -5.16 16.94 24.04
C ASP A 244 -5.09 15.76 23.05
N PHE A 245 -4.10 15.78 22.15
CA PHE A 245 -3.79 14.65 21.28
C PHE A 245 -3.34 13.44 22.10
N TRP A 246 -2.37 13.62 23.00
CA TRP A 246 -1.83 12.53 23.82
C TRP A 246 -2.88 11.89 24.75
N LYS A 247 -3.79 12.70 25.32
CA LYS A 247 -4.94 12.19 26.10
C LYS A 247 -5.90 11.37 25.23
N THR A 248 -6.17 11.83 24.01
CA THR A 248 -7.02 11.07 23.08
C THR A 248 -6.34 9.78 22.65
N PHE A 249 -5.06 9.84 22.35
CA PHE A 249 -4.24 8.69 21.98
C PHE A 249 -4.25 7.62 23.07
N SER A 250 -4.07 8.00 24.35
CA SER A 250 -4.09 7.05 25.47
C SER A 250 -5.45 6.35 25.62
N VAL A 251 -6.56 7.09 25.54
CA VAL A 251 -7.91 6.52 25.60
C VAL A 251 -8.15 5.52 24.45
N GLN A 252 -7.67 5.81 23.24
CA GLN A 252 -7.79 4.87 22.12
C GLN A 252 -6.89 3.63 22.30
N ALA A 253 -5.69 3.81 22.84
CA ALA A 253 -4.78 2.71 23.13
C ALA A 253 -5.35 1.78 24.22
N GLU A 254 -5.88 2.33 25.32
CA GLU A 254 -6.57 1.58 26.38
C GLU A 254 -7.81 0.84 25.87
N ALA A 255 -8.56 1.46 24.95
CA ALA A 255 -9.68 0.83 24.26
C ALA A 255 -9.26 -0.27 23.26
N GLY A 256 -7.96 -0.56 23.13
CA GLY A 256 -7.43 -1.62 22.28
C GLY A 256 -7.51 -1.33 20.78
N ARG A 257 -7.65 -0.06 20.38
CA ARG A 257 -7.79 0.31 18.95
C ARG A 257 -6.57 0.00 18.09
N PHE A 258 -5.40 -0.13 18.70
CA PHE A 258 -4.16 -0.45 18.02
C PHE A 258 -3.75 -1.93 18.18
N ASN A 259 -4.64 -2.78 18.73
CA ASN A 259 -4.30 -4.18 19.01
C ASN A 259 -3.94 -4.96 17.76
N ASP A 260 -4.51 -4.62 16.60
CA ASP A 260 -4.22 -5.27 15.32
C ASP A 260 -2.99 -4.67 14.60
N LEU A 261 -2.30 -3.68 15.20
CA LEU A 261 -1.15 -3.00 14.62
C LEU A 261 0.13 -3.33 15.42
N ASP A 262 0.55 -4.60 15.40
CA ASP A 262 1.67 -5.07 16.24
C ASP A 262 3.00 -4.36 15.98
N ALA A 263 3.36 -4.12 14.72
CA ALA A 263 4.58 -3.39 14.39
C ALA A 263 4.55 -1.94 14.91
N TYR A 264 3.39 -1.29 14.85
CA TYR A 264 3.21 0.06 15.38
C TYR A 264 3.27 0.08 16.91
N LYS A 265 2.59 -0.83 17.60
CA LYS A 265 2.72 -0.97 19.06
C LYS A 265 4.19 -1.17 19.45
N GLY A 266 4.89 -2.05 18.74
CA GLY A 266 6.30 -2.31 18.96
C GLY A 266 7.20 -1.08 18.73
N LEU A 267 6.87 -0.22 17.76
CA LEU A 267 7.53 1.07 17.55
C LEU A 267 7.32 2.00 18.75
N ILE A 268 6.08 2.19 19.19
CA ILE A 268 5.76 3.07 20.32
C ILE A 268 6.47 2.60 21.59
N MET A 269 6.46 1.28 21.85
CA MET A 269 7.21 0.68 22.96
C MET A 269 8.71 0.92 22.84
N ALA A 270 9.28 0.77 21.64
CA ALA A 270 10.69 0.98 21.39
C ALA A 270 11.12 2.43 21.68
N VAL A 271 10.35 3.42 21.21
CA VAL A 271 10.60 4.84 21.46
C VAL A 271 10.44 5.17 22.95
N ALA A 272 9.41 4.66 23.61
CA ALA A 272 9.21 4.87 25.04
C ALA A 272 10.37 4.31 25.88
N ILE A 273 10.80 3.07 25.62
CA ILE A 273 11.95 2.45 26.31
C ILE A 273 13.24 3.24 26.07
N GLN A 274 13.45 3.72 24.86
CA GLN A 274 14.63 4.53 24.53
C GLN A 274 14.65 5.83 25.34
N ASN A 275 13.54 6.58 25.34
CA ASN A 275 13.40 7.82 26.13
C ASN A 275 13.61 7.58 27.63
N ASP A 276 13.03 6.51 28.18
CA ASP A 276 13.20 6.17 29.61
C ASP A 276 14.66 5.85 29.96
N ARG A 277 15.40 5.18 29.07
CA ARG A 277 16.81 4.88 29.28
C ARG A 277 17.69 6.11 29.18
N GLU A 278 17.46 6.95 28.17
CA GLU A 278 18.18 8.21 27.99
C GLU A 278 17.96 9.13 29.20
N ARG A 279 16.73 9.24 29.69
CA ARG A 279 16.39 9.97 30.93
C ARG A 279 17.14 9.43 32.15
N GLN A 280 17.39 8.12 32.21
CA GLN A 280 18.16 7.47 33.28
C GLN A 280 19.68 7.49 33.03
N GLY A 281 20.17 8.09 31.94
CA GLY A 281 21.58 8.08 31.56
C GLY A 281 22.13 6.69 31.22
N LYS A 282 21.25 5.74 30.87
CA LYS A 282 21.63 4.35 30.56
C LYS A 282 21.89 4.19 29.07
N ALA A 283 22.88 3.35 28.74
CA ALA A 283 23.13 2.96 27.36
C ALA A 283 21.93 2.20 26.75
N LEU A 284 21.75 2.36 25.43
CA LEU A 284 20.75 1.65 24.64
C LEU A 284 21.14 0.21 24.29
N THR A 285 22.22 -0.30 24.90
CA THR A 285 22.70 -1.67 24.70
C THR A 285 21.75 -2.68 25.36
N GLY A 286 21.47 -3.79 24.68
CA GLY A 286 20.62 -4.86 25.21
C GLY A 286 19.12 -4.52 25.29
N VAL A 287 18.65 -3.45 24.64
CA VAL A 287 17.19 -3.22 24.48
C VAL A 287 16.59 -4.36 23.67
N ARG A 288 15.48 -4.92 24.17
CA ARG A 288 14.69 -5.92 23.47
C ARG A 288 13.57 -5.23 22.71
N PHE A 289 13.42 -5.57 21.44
CA PHE A 289 12.33 -5.10 20.60
C PHE A 289 11.30 -6.21 20.44
N SER A 290 10.03 -5.83 20.25
CA SER A 290 8.99 -6.80 19.91
C SER A 290 9.30 -7.46 18.57
N THR A 291 8.97 -8.75 18.43
CA THR A 291 9.23 -9.52 17.20
C THR A 291 8.61 -8.86 15.97
N SER A 292 7.35 -8.42 16.05
CA SER A 292 6.65 -7.79 14.92
C SER A 292 7.33 -6.50 14.44
N PHE A 293 7.82 -5.68 15.37
CA PHE A 293 8.57 -4.48 15.02
C PHE A 293 9.97 -4.79 14.48
N ASP A 294 10.68 -5.77 15.06
CA ASP A 294 11.99 -6.17 14.56
C ASP A 294 11.86 -6.76 13.14
N SER A 295 10.84 -7.58 12.88
CA SER A 295 10.50 -8.07 11.53
C SER A 295 10.19 -6.93 10.55
N PHE A 296 9.43 -5.91 10.97
CA PHE A 296 9.19 -4.72 10.16
C PHE A 296 10.51 -4.01 9.81
N MET A 297 11.37 -3.77 10.81
CA MET A 297 12.68 -3.14 10.60
C MET A 297 13.59 -3.99 9.71
N MET A 298 13.51 -5.32 9.79
CA MET A 298 14.24 -6.24 8.92
C MET A 298 13.79 -6.11 7.47
N THR A 299 12.48 -6.04 7.22
CA THR A 299 11.92 -5.83 5.88
C THR A 299 12.34 -4.46 5.34
N LEU A 300 12.23 -3.40 6.17
CA LEU A 300 12.66 -2.06 5.79
C LEU A 300 14.15 -2.03 5.43
N ALA A 301 15.00 -2.70 6.20
CA ALA A 301 16.43 -2.81 5.94
C ALA A 301 16.75 -3.60 4.67
N ALA A 302 15.94 -4.61 4.34
CA ALA A 302 16.08 -5.37 3.09
C ALA A 302 15.69 -4.54 1.86
N ILE A 303 14.66 -3.69 1.97
CA ILE A 303 14.23 -2.78 0.90
C ILE A 303 15.23 -1.63 0.75
N SER A 304 15.60 -0.99 1.85
CA SER A 304 16.52 0.16 1.87
C SER A 304 17.29 0.21 3.19
N PRO A 305 18.57 -0.21 3.21
CA PRO A 305 19.43 -0.09 4.39
C PRO A 305 19.53 1.37 4.88
N ARG A 306 19.54 2.33 3.94
CA ARG A 306 19.59 3.77 4.25
C ARG A 306 18.25 4.26 4.83
N GLY A 307 17.13 3.78 4.31
CA GLY A 307 15.80 4.06 4.88
C GLY A 307 15.65 3.51 6.29
N ALA A 308 16.10 2.28 6.54
CA ALA A 308 16.12 1.69 7.88
C ALA A 308 17.06 2.43 8.85
N GLN A 309 18.20 2.92 8.35
CA GLN A 309 19.10 3.77 9.13
C GLN A 309 18.42 5.08 9.53
N LEU A 310 17.85 5.80 8.57
CA LEU A 310 17.13 7.06 8.83
C LEU A 310 15.99 6.83 9.82
N PHE A 311 15.16 5.81 9.57
CA PHE A 311 14.05 5.47 10.45
C PHE A 311 14.51 5.23 11.89
N ARG A 312 15.60 4.46 12.08
CA ARG A 312 16.16 4.20 13.41
C ARG A 312 16.70 5.47 14.06
N GLU A 313 17.38 6.33 13.30
CA GLU A 313 17.93 7.60 13.81
C GLU A 313 16.84 8.60 14.18
N THR A 314 15.69 8.56 13.50
CA THR A 314 14.52 9.39 13.81
C THR A 314 13.67 8.84 14.96
N PHE A 315 13.56 7.52 15.06
CA PHE A 315 12.72 6.84 16.04
C PHE A 315 13.56 5.96 16.96
N ALA A 316 13.32 4.65 16.90
CA ALA A 316 14.03 3.64 17.66
C ALA A 316 14.19 2.39 16.79
N GLY A 317 15.11 1.49 17.17
CA GLY A 317 15.23 0.20 16.53
C GLY A 317 16.60 -0.42 16.62
N ARG A 318 16.68 -1.69 16.24
CA ARG A 318 17.93 -2.45 16.25
C ARG A 318 18.89 -1.95 15.17
N THR A 319 20.20 -2.02 15.46
CA THR A 319 21.23 -1.75 14.48
C THR A 319 21.35 -2.89 13.45
N LEU A 320 21.75 -2.58 12.22
CA LEU A 320 21.98 -3.59 11.18
C LEU A 320 23.01 -4.65 11.61
N ARG A 321 24.01 -4.26 12.40
CA ARG A 321 24.99 -5.18 12.97
C ARG A 321 24.32 -6.19 13.90
N SER A 322 23.55 -5.72 14.88
CA SER A 322 22.85 -6.62 15.81
C SER A 322 21.81 -7.49 15.09
N GLN A 323 21.16 -6.98 14.04
CA GLN A 323 20.27 -7.78 13.20
C GLN A 323 21.02 -8.94 12.50
N ARG A 324 22.20 -8.66 11.94
CA ARG A 324 23.05 -9.70 11.31
C ARG A 324 23.54 -10.73 12.32
N ASP A 325 23.94 -10.31 13.51
CA ASP A 325 24.39 -11.21 14.57
C ASP A 325 23.30 -12.17 15.02
N ILE A 326 22.05 -11.70 15.13
CA ILE A 326 20.90 -12.56 15.45
C ILE A 326 20.64 -13.55 14.33
N ARG A 327 20.60 -13.09 13.07
CA ARG A 327 20.40 -13.98 11.92
C ARG A 327 21.48 -15.06 11.82
N ALA A 328 22.72 -14.74 12.18
CA ALA A 328 23.80 -15.71 12.22
C ALA A 328 23.57 -16.77 13.31
N LYS A 329 23.05 -16.39 14.49
CA LYS A 329 22.73 -17.32 15.57
C LYS A 329 21.51 -18.19 15.28
N ASP A 330 20.49 -17.60 14.66
CA ASP A 330 19.24 -18.30 14.35
C ASP A 330 19.37 -19.26 13.16
N SER A 331 20.58 -19.39 12.57
CA SER A 331 20.88 -20.29 11.45
C SER A 331 19.94 -20.13 10.25
N MET A 332 19.34 -18.94 10.09
CA MET A 332 18.39 -18.60 9.02
C MET A 332 19.06 -18.40 7.65
N GLN A 333 20.37 -18.66 7.56
CA GLN A 333 21.13 -18.58 6.32
C GLN A 333 20.81 -19.77 5.41
N LEU A 334 20.91 -19.55 4.09
CA LEU A 334 20.91 -20.65 3.13
C LEU A 334 22.18 -21.46 3.38
N ALA A 335 22.04 -22.76 3.67
CA ALA A 335 23.19 -23.63 3.79
C ALA A 335 23.87 -23.76 2.42
N ASP A 336 25.21 -23.80 2.42
CA ASP A 336 25.97 -23.91 1.20
C ASP A 336 25.70 -25.23 0.46
N GLY A 337 25.79 -25.19 -0.86
CA GLY A 337 25.59 -26.35 -1.74
C GLY A 337 24.17 -26.93 -1.73
N LEU A 338 24.08 -28.22 -2.08
CA LEU A 338 22.84 -29.01 -2.07
C LEU A 338 22.61 -29.63 -0.69
N SER A 339 22.15 -28.81 0.26
CA SER A 339 21.90 -29.23 1.64
C SER A 339 20.43 -29.56 1.90
N LEU A 340 20.16 -30.74 2.49
CA LEU A 340 18.82 -31.19 2.86
C LEU A 340 18.06 -30.18 3.74
N VAL A 341 18.78 -29.49 4.64
CA VAL A 341 18.20 -28.49 5.56
C VAL A 341 17.50 -27.36 4.81
N ASN A 342 17.98 -26.98 3.63
CA ASN A 342 17.33 -25.95 2.81
C ASN A 342 15.96 -26.41 2.31
N PHE A 343 15.85 -27.68 1.89
CA PHE A 343 14.60 -28.27 1.40
C PHE A 343 13.61 -28.52 2.54
N GLU A 344 14.08 -29.04 3.67
CA GLU A 344 13.27 -29.24 4.89
C GLU A 344 12.70 -27.92 5.40
N ARG A 345 13.47 -26.84 5.34
CA ARG A 345 13.01 -25.50 5.73
C ARG A 345 11.86 -25.04 4.84
N VAL A 346 11.97 -25.18 3.52
CA VAL A 346 10.86 -24.84 2.61
C VAL A 346 9.66 -25.74 2.86
N SER A 347 9.88 -27.05 3.07
CA SER A 347 8.82 -28.00 3.42
C SER A 347 8.08 -27.59 4.70
N SER A 348 8.78 -27.14 5.73
CA SER A 348 8.19 -26.62 6.97
C SER A 348 7.35 -25.37 6.72
N ILE A 349 7.88 -24.40 5.97
CA ILE A 349 7.15 -23.17 5.62
C ILE A 349 5.83 -23.51 4.89
N LEU A 350 5.88 -24.45 3.93
CA LEU A 350 4.69 -24.87 3.19
C LEU A 350 3.68 -25.60 4.09
N LYS A 351 4.12 -26.40 5.06
CA LYS A 351 3.25 -27.02 6.06
C LYS A 351 2.55 -25.98 6.93
N ASP A 352 3.24 -24.90 7.30
CA ASP A 352 2.63 -23.80 8.06
C ASP A 352 1.53 -23.08 7.25
N PHE A 353 1.68 -23.02 5.93
CA PHE A 353 0.63 -22.56 5.00
C PHE A 353 -0.44 -23.62 4.70
N ASN A 354 -0.37 -24.80 5.33
CA ASN A 354 -1.24 -25.96 5.05
C ASN A 354 -1.24 -26.34 3.55
N TYR A 355 -0.08 -26.19 2.89
CA TYR A 355 0.10 -26.48 1.48
C TYR A 355 0.91 -27.77 1.29
N ALA A 356 0.26 -28.79 0.72
CA ALA A 356 0.86 -30.12 0.53
C ALA A 356 1.41 -30.36 -0.89
N GLY A 357 1.49 -29.32 -1.74
CA GLY A 357 1.82 -29.41 -3.16
C GLY A 357 0.60 -29.22 -4.08
N PRO A 358 0.81 -29.25 -5.41
CA PRO A 358 2.06 -29.61 -6.11
C PRO A 358 3.14 -28.51 -6.14
N LEU A 359 4.38 -28.86 -6.45
CA LEU A 359 5.51 -27.91 -6.49
C LEU A 359 6.29 -28.02 -7.81
N ALA A 360 6.82 -26.91 -8.29
CA ALA A 360 7.72 -26.85 -9.44
C ALA A 360 9.16 -26.56 -8.98
N VAL A 361 10.15 -27.15 -9.64
CA VAL A 361 11.57 -26.82 -9.49
C VAL A 361 12.01 -25.97 -10.68
N GLY A 362 12.60 -24.81 -10.41
CA GLY A 362 13.25 -23.98 -11.42
C GLY A 362 14.77 -24.07 -11.27
N SER A 363 15.49 -24.27 -12.37
CA SER A 363 16.95 -24.14 -12.43
C SER A 363 17.34 -23.11 -13.47
N ASP A 364 18.29 -22.24 -13.15
CA ASP A 364 18.85 -21.30 -14.13
C ASP A 364 20.27 -20.88 -13.76
N GLN A 365 21.06 -20.46 -14.75
CA GLN A 365 22.36 -19.84 -14.54
C GLN A 365 22.24 -18.32 -14.49
N THR A 366 22.82 -17.70 -13.45
CA THR A 366 22.98 -16.26 -13.36
C THR A 366 24.45 -15.86 -13.44
N VAL A 367 24.75 -14.79 -14.16
CA VAL A 367 26.13 -14.30 -14.31
C VAL A 367 26.56 -13.60 -13.02
N CYS A 368 27.76 -13.92 -12.53
CA CYS A 368 28.36 -13.28 -11.37
C CYS A 368 29.67 -12.56 -11.72
N LEU A 369 30.01 -11.53 -10.94
CA LEU A 369 31.29 -10.85 -11.05
C LEU A 369 32.42 -11.81 -10.65
N LYS A 370 33.36 -12.04 -11.57
CA LYS A 370 34.58 -12.84 -11.33
C LYS A 370 35.42 -12.17 -10.25
N SER A 371 35.37 -12.70 -9.03
CA SER A 371 36.15 -12.20 -7.88
C SER A 371 36.40 -13.32 -6.89
N LEU A 372 37.53 -13.26 -6.18
CA LEU A 372 37.85 -14.17 -5.08
C LEU A 372 37.71 -13.44 -3.76
N ARG A 373 37.14 -14.12 -2.76
CA ARG A 373 36.98 -13.58 -1.40
C ARG A 373 37.28 -14.64 -0.36
N ALA A 374 38.02 -14.28 0.68
CA ALA A 374 38.17 -15.12 1.85
C ALA A 374 37.00 -14.90 2.82
N HIS A 375 36.34 -15.97 3.24
CA HIS A 375 35.25 -15.93 4.21
C HIS A 375 35.25 -17.21 5.06
N ASN A 376 35.25 -17.08 6.39
CA ASN A 376 35.15 -18.20 7.35
C ASN A 376 36.10 -19.41 7.08
N GLY A 377 37.34 -19.16 6.63
CA GLY A 377 38.30 -20.23 6.31
C GLY A 377 38.12 -20.86 4.92
N PHE A 378 37.29 -20.26 4.07
CA PHE A 378 37.07 -20.66 2.68
C PHE A 378 37.41 -19.53 1.72
N LEU A 379 37.98 -19.91 0.57
CA LEU A 379 38.15 -19.05 -0.58
C LEU A 379 36.96 -19.26 -1.51
N VAL A 380 36.13 -18.23 -1.62
CA VAL A 380 34.87 -18.19 -2.37
C VAL A 380 35.10 -17.52 -3.73
N GLY A 381 34.42 -18.02 -4.77
CA GLY A 381 34.44 -17.42 -6.12
C GLY A 381 35.26 -18.18 -7.16
N ALA A 382 35.75 -19.38 -6.82
CA ALA A 382 36.34 -20.32 -7.76
C ALA A 382 35.25 -21.18 -8.43
N GLN A 383 35.54 -21.71 -9.63
CA GLN A 383 34.69 -22.73 -10.24
C GLN A 383 34.69 -24.00 -9.40
N GLY A 384 33.53 -24.65 -9.27
CA GLY A 384 33.39 -25.91 -8.52
C GLY A 384 33.13 -25.75 -7.02
N GLY A 385 33.04 -24.52 -6.51
CA GLY A 385 32.57 -24.23 -5.16
C GLY A 385 33.63 -23.62 -4.24
N ASP A 386 33.31 -23.59 -2.95
CA ASP A 386 34.14 -22.98 -1.92
C ASP A 386 35.34 -23.87 -1.57
N LEU A 387 36.53 -23.26 -1.52
CA LEU A 387 37.78 -23.98 -1.28
C LEU A 387 38.30 -23.69 0.12
N LYS A 388 38.32 -24.70 0.99
CA LYS A 388 38.87 -24.57 2.34
C LYS A 388 40.38 -24.28 2.30
N PHE A 389 40.84 -23.38 3.17
CA PHE A 389 42.26 -23.14 3.40
C PHE A 389 42.55 -23.13 4.91
N ASP A 390 43.71 -23.67 5.29
CA ASP A 390 44.11 -23.80 6.70
C ASP A 390 45.32 -22.93 7.08
N SER A 391 45.97 -22.27 6.10
CA SER A 391 47.09 -21.35 6.33
C SER A 391 47.20 -20.28 5.24
N GLU A 392 48.00 -19.24 5.49
CA GLU A 392 48.26 -18.18 4.52
C GLU A 392 49.01 -18.71 3.29
N GLU A 393 49.98 -19.61 3.45
CA GLU A 393 50.71 -20.24 2.34
C GLU A 393 49.76 -21.10 1.49
N ASN A 394 48.86 -21.84 2.13
CA ASN A 394 47.86 -22.65 1.45
C ASN A 394 46.92 -21.74 0.62
N LEU A 395 46.43 -20.65 1.24
CA LEU A 395 45.60 -19.66 0.57
C LEU A 395 46.30 -19.03 -0.64
N LYS A 396 47.59 -18.65 -0.51
CA LYS A 396 48.41 -18.13 -1.61
C LYS A 396 48.51 -19.14 -2.75
N LYS A 397 48.80 -20.41 -2.46
CA LYS A 397 48.91 -21.49 -3.45
C LYS A 397 47.58 -21.71 -4.19
N ILE A 398 46.47 -21.82 -3.46
CA ILE A 398 45.14 -21.99 -4.07
C ILE A 398 44.81 -20.79 -4.97
N THR A 399 45.07 -19.58 -4.50
CA THR A 399 44.80 -18.34 -5.25
C THR A 399 45.63 -18.29 -6.54
N GLN A 400 46.94 -18.58 -6.46
CA GLN A 400 47.82 -18.62 -7.63
C GLN A 400 47.36 -19.67 -8.64
N ARG A 401 46.98 -20.87 -8.19
CA ARG A 401 46.44 -21.92 -9.06
C ARG A 401 45.20 -21.42 -9.81
N ILE A 402 44.23 -20.80 -9.13
CA ILE A 402 43.01 -20.29 -9.76
C ILE A 402 43.33 -19.21 -10.82
N ILE A 403 44.27 -18.32 -10.52
CA ILE A 403 44.70 -17.27 -11.45
C ILE A 403 45.34 -17.89 -12.70
N LEU A 404 46.26 -18.84 -12.52
CA LEU A 404 46.96 -19.51 -13.62
C LEU A 404 46.01 -20.32 -14.50
N GLU A 405 45.11 -21.09 -13.88
CA GLU A 405 44.11 -21.90 -14.57
C GLU A 405 42.92 -21.07 -15.09
N LYS A 406 42.84 -19.79 -14.74
CA LYS A 406 41.72 -18.88 -15.04
C LYS A 406 40.36 -19.43 -14.58
N SER A 407 40.33 -20.20 -13.50
CA SER A 407 39.16 -20.93 -13.00
C SER A 407 38.24 -20.08 -12.10
N PHE A 408 38.05 -18.81 -12.45
CA PHE A 408 37.11 -17.93 -11.74
C PHE A 408 35.67 -18.30 -12.05
N CYS A 409 34.82 -18.32 -11.03
CA CYS A 409 33.39 -18.52 -11.20
C CYS A 409 32.78 -17.32 -11.94
N SER A 410 32.20 -17.58 -13.11
CA SER A 410 31.52 -16.57 -13.94
C SER A 410 30.00 -16.66 -13.84
N LYS A 411 29.48 -17.79 -13.38
CA LYS A 411 28.06 -18.09 -13.30
C LYS A 411 27.72 -18.90 -12.06
N LEU A 412 26.56 -18.66 -11.48
CA LEU A 412 25.97 -19.47 -10.42
C LEU A 412 24.72 -20.16 -10.96
N ARG A 413 24.57 -21.46 -10.72
CA ARG A 413 23.32 -22.18 -10.96
C ARG A 413 22.43 -22.07 -9.73
N ALA A 414 21.29 -21.44 -9.88
CA ALA A 414 20.28 -21.33 -8.83
C ALA A 414 19.23 -22.44 -8.99
N TYR A 415 18.92 -23.12 -7.89
CA TYR A 415 17.76 -23.99 -7.79
C TYR A 415 16.70 -23.35 -6.91
N THR A 416 15.47 -23.40 -7.41
CA THR A 416 14.32 -22.79 -6.78
C THR A 416 13.15 -23.74 -6.70
N ILE A 417 12.32 -23.56 -5.68
CA ILE A 417 11.05 -24.24 -5.50
C ILE A 417 9.94 -23.20 -5.61
N GLN A 418 9.00 -23.47 -6.50
CA GLN A 418 7.87 -22.60 -6.78
C GLN A 418 6.56 -23.30 -6.47
N VAL A 419 5.70 -22.61 -5.72
CA VAL A 419 4.30 -22.98 -5.60
C VAL A 419 3.58 -22.46 -6.85
N PRO A 420 2.88 -23.30 -7.63
CA PRO A 420 2.20 -22.91 -8.86
C PRO A 420 0.89 -22.16 -8.58
N LEU A 421 0.93 -21.15 -7.70
CA LEU A 421 -0.20 -20.28 -7.35
C LEU A 421 0.24 -18.81 -7.42
N PRO A 422 -0.60 -17.90 -7.96
CA PRO A 422 -0.28 -16.48 -8.01
C PRO A 422 -0.05 -15.88 -6.62
N GLY A 423 0.97 -15.01 -6.51
CA GLY A 423 1.25 -14.27 -5.29
C GLY A 423 2.04 -15.02 -4.22
N ILE A 424 2.41 -16.29 -4.45
CA ILE A 424 3.33 -17.03 -3.59
C ILE A 424 4.77 -16.82 -4.08
N PRO A 425 5.72 -16.43 -3.21
CA PRO A 425 7.10 -16.21 -3.62
C PRO A 425 7.79 -17.52 -4.01
N THR A 426 8.82 -17.39 -4.85
CA THR A 426 9.75 -18.47 -5.19
C THR A 426 10.79 -18.63 -4.08
N TYR A 427 11.09 -19.86 -3.68
CA TYR A 427 12.06 -20.18 -2.64
C TYR A 427 13.38 -20.64 -3.26
N VAL A 428 14.50 -19.99 -2.93
CA VAL A 428 15.83 -20.47 -3.34
C VAL A 428 16.27 -21.57 -2.39
N VAL A 429 16.65 -22.74 -2.92
CA VAL A 429 17.10 -23.90 -2.14
C VAL A 429 18.58 -24.24 -2.32
N ALA A 430 19.20 -23.78 -3.42
CA ALA A 430 20.64 -23.89 -3.62
C ALA A 430 21.16 -22.84 -4.59
N LEU A 431 22.42 -22.43 -4.38
CA LEU A 431 23.22 -21.61 -5.29
C LEU A 431 24.56 -22.31 -5.47
N LEU A 432 24.84 -22.80 -6.68
CA LEU A 432 26.01 -23.62 -6.97
C LEU A 432 26.96 -22.89 -7.91
N ALA A 433 28.25 -22.89 -7.59
CA ALA A 433 29.27 -22.35 -8.48
C ALA A 433 29.36 -23.18 -9.77
N SER A 434 28.95 -22.58 -10.89
CA SER A 434 28.96 -23.26 -12.18
C SER A 434 30.36 -23.26 -12.78
N LYS A 435 30.71 -24.34 -13.46
CA LYS A 435 31.87 -24.38 -14.36
C LYS A 435 31.57 -23.53 -15.59
N ASP A 436 32.61 -22.96 -16.22
CA ASP A 436 32.45 -22.15 -17.45
C ASP A 436 31.85 -22.96 -18.62
N LYS A 437 32.03 -24.30 -18.61
CA LYS A 437 31.51 -25.25 -19.60
C LYS A 437 30.77 -26.40 -18.94
N GLU A 438 29.74 -26.08 -18.16
CA GLU A 438 28.83 -27.09 -17.61
C GLU A 438 28.13 -27.85 -18.76
N ASN A 439 28.27 -29.17 -18.78
CA ASN A 439 27.70 -30.03 -19.82
C ASN A 439 26.36 -30.64 -19.35
N SER A 440 25.64 -31.33 -20.25
CA SER A 440 24.36 -31.97 -19.89
C SER A 440 24.51 -33.02 -18.78
N THR A 441 25.64 -33.73 -18.74
CA THR A 441 25.91 -34.78 -17.73
C THR A 441 26.12 -34.21 -16.32
N ASP A 442 26.77 -33.05 -16.19
CA ASP A 442 26.92 -32.33 -14.91
C ASP A 442 25.54 -31.85 -14.42
N ILE A 443 24.71 -31.33 -15.33
CA ILE A 443 23.38 -30.78 -15.02
C ILE A 443 22.43 -31.89 -14.57
N ILE A 444 22.39 -33.02 -15.29
CA ILE A 444 21.50 -34.14 -14.94
C ILE A 444 21.89 -34.76 -13.60
N GLU A 445 23.18 -34.88 -13.27
CA GLU A 445 23.63 -35.38 -11.97
C GLU A 445 23.12 -34.47 -10.85
N THR A 446 23.24 -33.16 -11.05
CA THR A 446 22.73 -32.16 -10.12
C THR A 446 21.20 -32.23 -10.01
N HIS A 447 20.47 -32.38 -11.11
CA HIS A 447 19.01 -32.57 -11.10
C HIS A 447 18.58 -33.82 -10.33
N LYS A 448 19.30 -34.95 -10.48
CA LYS A 448 19.04 -36.18 -9.71
C LYS A 448 19.18 -35.92 -8.21
N GLN A 449 20.24 -35.24 -7.80
CA GLN A 449 20.48 -34.90 -6.40
C GLN A 449 19.38 -33.98 -5.85
N VAL A 450 18.98 -32.95 -6.60
CA VAL A 450 17.89 -32.05 -6.21
C VAL A 450 16.56 -32.80 -6.05
N LEU A 451 16.19 -33.65 -7.01
CA LEU A 451 14.98 -34.46 -6.93
C LEU A 451 15.01 -35.44 -5.74
N HIS A 452 16.18 -36.02 -5.45
CA HIS A 452 16.37 -36.88 -4.29
C HIS A 452 16.14 -36.12 -2.98
N LEU A 453 16.74 -34.93 -2.83
CA LEU A 453 16.58 -34.07 -1.64
C LEU A 453 15.14 -33.60 -1.48
N CYS A 454 14.46 -33.21 -2.56
CA CYS A 454 13.04 -32.89 -2.55
C CYS A 454 12.19 -34.06 -2.05
N ASN A 455 12.48 -35.29 -2.51
CA ASN A 455 11.78 -36.48 -2.05
C ASN A 455 12.04 -36.78 -0.57
N GLN A 456 13.29 -36.66 -0.10
CA GLN A 456 13.63 -36.81 1.31
C GLN A 456 12.90 -35.78 2.20
N ALA A 457 12.77 -34.54 1.74
CA ALA A 457 12.02 -33.49 2.43
C ALA A 457 10.48 -33.63 2.31
N GLY A 458 9.98 -34.69 1.65
CA GLY A 458 8.56 -34.96 1.49
C GLY A 458 7.84 -34.00 0.53
N MET A 459 8.58 -33.36 -0.38
CA MET A 459 8.05 -32.34 -1.29
C MET A 459 7.46 -33.01 -2.55
N LYS A 460 6.25 -32.62 -2.95
CA LYS A 460 5.58 -33.18 -4.13
C LYS A 460 5.92 -32.39 -5.38
N ILE A 461 7.09 -32.68 -5.97
CA ILE A 461 7.52 -32.08 -7.22
C ILE A 461 6.67 -32.61 -8.38
N ILE A 462 6.17 -31.71 -9.22
CA ILE A 462 5.43 -32.01 -10.45
C ILE A 462 6.19 -31.64 -11.73
N SER A 463 7.20 -30.78 -11.65
CA SER A 463 7.94 -30.31 -12.82
C SER A 463 9.34 -29.84 -12.45
N ILE A 464 10.27 -29.97 -13.40
CA ILE A 464 11.56 -29.28 -13.36
C ILE A 464 11.73 -28.52 -14.68
N SER A 465 12.02 -27.24 -14.58
CA SER A 465 12.19 -26.36 -15.74
C SER A 465 13.51 -25.62 -15.64
N SER A 466 14.16 -25.48 -16.78
CA SER A 466 15.34 -24.66 -16.94
C SER A 466 15.30 -23.94 -18.30
N ASP A 467 16.33 -23.16 -18.62
CA ASP A 467 16.36 -22.39 -19.84
C ASP A 467 16.44 -23.28 -21.10
N GLY A 468 16.25 -22.68 -22.27
CA GLY A 468 16.26 -23.39 -23.54
C GLY A 468 17.66 -23.69 -24.10
N ALA A 469 18.74 -23.54 -23.32
CA ALA A 469 20.08 -23.81 -23.80
C ALA A 469 20.26 -25.30 -24.14
N ALA A 470 21.10 -25.61 -25.13
CA ALA A 470 21.22 -26.97 -25.66
C ALA A 470 21.59 -28.01 -24.58
N ASN A 471 22.52 -27.67 -23.68
CA ASN A 471 22.95 -28.57 -22.59
C ASN A 471 21.83 -28.77 -21.56
N GLU A 472 21.08 -27.72 -21.25
CA GLU A 472 19.96 -27.75 -20.33
C GLU A 472 18.78 -28.56 -20.88
N LEU A 473 18.43 -28.35 -22.15
CA LEU A 473 17.41 -29.13 -22.85
C LEU A 473 17.79 -30.62 -22.90
N SER A 474 19.06 -30.93 -23.19
CA SER A 474 19.55 -32.31 -23.20
C SER A 474 19.42 -32.95 -21.81
N ALA A 475 19.81 -32.24 -20.75
CA ALA A 475 19.64 -32.71 -19.38
C ALA A 475 18.15 -32.90 -19.02
N GLN A 476 17.26 -31.99 -19.40
CA GLN A 476 15.82 -32.13 -19.19
C GLN A 476 15.24 -33.37 -19.91
N MET A 477 15.70 -33.67 -21.12
CA MET A 477 15.29 -34.87 -21.84
C MET A 477 15.77 -36.14 -21.12
N GLU A 478 16.99 -36.12 -20.55
CA GLU A 478 17.50 -37.23 -19.76
C GLU A 478 16.72 -37.44 -18.45
N VAL A 479 16.14 -36.39 -17.85
CA VAL A 479 15.25 -36.52 -16.67
C VAL A 479 14.08 -37.47 -16.97
N VAL A 480 13.54 -37.47 -18.20
CA VAL A 480 12.45 -38.36 -18.62
C VAL A 480 12.87 -39.84 -18.60
N ASN A 481 14.15 -40.10 -18.81
CA ASN A 481 14.73 -41.43 -18.82
C ASN A 481 15.13 -41.92 -17.42
N LEU A 482 14.97 -41.10 -16.37
CA LEU A 482 15.28 -41.51 -14.98
C LEU A 482 14.26 -42.49 -14.39
N SER A 483 13.09 -42.60 -15.00
CA SER A 483 12.03 -43.52 -14.56
C SER A 483 11.80 -44.60 -15.60
N ASP A 484 11.66 -45.84 -15.15
CA ASP A 484 11.18 -46.97 -15.95
C ASP A 484 9.64 -46.98 -16.12
N SER A 485 8.94 -46.10 -15.41
CA SER A 485 7.48 -45.99 -15.40
C SER A 485 7.03 -44.61 -15.89
N HIS A 486 6.07 -44.59 -16.81
CA HIS A 486 5.55 -43.35 -17.40
C HIS A 486 4.02 -43.36 -17.49
N LEU A 487 3.42 -42.19 -17.29
CA LEU A 487 2.05 -41.94 -17.74
C LEU A 487 2.10 -41.44 -19.18
N CYS A 488 1.43 -42.15 -20.07
CA CYS A 488 1.36 -41.79 -21.48
C CYS A 488 -0.05 -41.31 -21.81
N PHE A 489 -0.15 -40.13 -22.40
CA PHE A 489 -1.38 -39.60 -22.96
C PHE A 489 -1.16 -39.36 -24.46
N SER A 490 -1.98 -40.00 -25.28
CA SER A 490 -1.92 -39.87 -26.74
C SER A 490 -3.25 -39.36 -27.28
N ARG A 491 -3.19 -38.35 -28.14
CA ARG A 491 -4.29 -37.92 -29.01
C ARG A 491 -3.79 -37.92 -30.45
N PRO A 492 -3.88 -39.06 -31.15
CA PRO A 492 -3.35 -39.23 -32.50
C PRO A 492 -3.93 -38.23 -33.51
N LYS A 493 -5.22 -37.89 -33.37
CA LYS A 493 -5.90 -36.92 -34.25
C LYS A 493 -5.32 -35.50 -34.22
N LEU A 494 -4.59 -35.16 -33.16
CA LEU A 494 -3.97 -33.84 -32.97
C LEU A 494 -2.44 -33.92 -32.98
N ASP A 495 -1.87 -35.10 -33.26
CA ASP A 495 -0.44 -35.39 -33.14
C ASP A 495 0.15 -35.01 -31.76
N ILE A 496 -0.63 -35.22 -30.70
CA ILE A 496 -0.20 -34.94 -29.32
C ILE A 496 0.15 -36.26 -28.64
N ASN A 497 1.42 -36.42 -28.27
CA ASN A 497 1.90 -37.51 -27.42
C ASN A 497 2.63 -36.91 -26.21
N ILE A 498 2.06 -37.08 -25.02
CA ILE A 498 2.62 -36.60 -23.75
C ILE A 498 3.07 -37.82 -22.96
N LYS A 499 4.35 -37.84 -22.57
CA LYS A 499 4.95 -38.87 -21.72
C LYS A 499 5.44 -38.23 -20.43
N ILE A 500 4.94 -38.69 -19.28
CA ILE A 500 5.25 -38.14 -17.96
C ILE A 500 6.03 -39.19 -17.17
N PRO A 501 7.31 -38.98 -16.85
CA PRO A 501 8.08 -39.87 -15.99
C PRO A 501 7.57 -39.86 -14.55
N LEU A 502 7.52 -41.04 -13.93
CA LEU A 502 7.17 -41.22 -12.52
C LEU A 502 8.44 -41.42 -11.67
N VAL A 503 8.99 -40.35 -11.13
CA VAL A 503 10.26 -40.37 -10.37
C VAL A 503 9.95 -40.46 -8.85
N GLY A 504 10.55 -41.39 -8.10
CA GLY A 504 10.33 -41.55 -6.63
C GLY A 504 10.54 -42.97 -6.05
N SER A 505 10.48 -43.15 -4.73
CA SER A 505 10.74 -44.43 -4.03
C SER A 505 9.58 -45.46 -4.11
N LYS A 506 9.91 -46.77 -4.03
CA LYS A 506 8.97 -47.89 -4.23
C LYS A 506 7.87 -48.01 -3.17
N GLU A 507 8.06 -47.52 -1.95
CA GLU A 507 7.09 -47.63 -0.84
C GLU A 507 5.86 -46.71 -1.01
N CYS A 508 5.94 -45.69 -1.88
CA CYS A 508 4.82 -44.83 -2.23
C CYS A 508 3.88 -45.42 -3.30
N ARG A 509 4.14 -46.64 -3.80
CA ARG A 509 3.38 -47.27 -4.91
C ARG A 509 1.91 -47.61 -4.57
N SER A 510 1.50 -47.51 -3.30
CA SER A 510 0.16 -47.88 -2.81
C SER A 510 -0.70 -46.72 -2.27
N ARG A 511 -0.23 -45.46 -2.33
CA ARG A 511 -1.00 -44.28 -1.91
C ARG A 511 -1.00 -43.18 -3.01
N PRO A 512 -2.06 -42.37 -3.14
CA PRO A 512 -2.28 -41.45 -4.28
C PRO A 512 -1.42 -40.18 -4.20
N GLY A 513 -0.09 -40.33 -4.12
CA GLY A 513 0.88 -39.25 -4.01
C GLY A 513 2.09 -39.50 -4.90
N TYR A 514 1.89 -39.48 -6.22
CA TYR A 514 2.97 -39.53 -7.20
C TYR A 514 3.67 -38.17 -7.31
N GLN A 515 5.00 -38.17 -7.47
CA GLN A 515 5.70 -37.05 -8.10
C GLN A 515 5.61 -37.25 -9.60
N MET A 516 4.99 -36.28 -10.28
CA MET A 516 5.04 -36.19 -11.74
C MET A 516 6.25 -35.30 -12.07
N VAL A 517 6.91 -35.44 -13.21
CA VAL A 517 7.91 -34.43 -13.61
C VAL A 517 7.63 -34.03 -15.04
N PHE A 518 6.99 -32.87 -15.22
CA PHE A 518 6.90 -32.21 -16.52
C PHE A 518 8.23 -31.50 -16.83
N SER A 519 8.74 -31.73 -18.03
CA SER A 519 9.66 -30.81 -18.70
C SER A 519 8.83 -30.00 -19.69
N THR A 520 8.80 -28.68 -19.52
CA THR A 520 8.05 -27.77 -20.40
C THR A 520 8.95 -26.66 -20.93
N LYS A 521 8.88 -26.46 -22.25
CA LYS A 521 9.47 -25.33 -22.97
C LYS A 521 8.67 -24.05 -22.65
N ILE A 522 9.23 -23.13 -21.86
CA ILE A 522 8.70 -21.77 -21.72
C ILE A 522 9.61 -20.82 -22.50
N GLY A 523 9.29 -20.61 -23.78
CA GLY A 523 9.88 -19.53 -24.57
C GLY A 523 8.98 -18.30 -24.51
N THR A 524 9.28 -17.33 -23.66
CA THR A 524 8.68 -15.99 -23.76
C THR A 524 9.32 -15.26 -24.94
N ARG A 525 8.73 -15.40 -26.12
CA ARG A 525 8.98 -14.47 -27.23
C ARG A 525 8.19 -13.20 -26.91
N HIS A 526 8.84 -12.21 -26.30
CA HIS A 526 8.33 -10.84 -26.34
C HIS A 526 8.37 -10.38 -27.80
N GLN A 527 7.28 -10.63 -28.54
CA GLN A 527 6.99 -9.87 -29.75
C GLN A 527 6.52 -8.49 -29.30
N THR A 528 7.44 -7.54 -29.26
CA THR A 528 7.08 -6.13 -29.43
C THR A 528 6.44 -5.99 -30.81
N ARG A 529 5.11 -5.94 -30.84
CA ARG A 529 4.36 -5.45 -32.01
C ARG A 529 4.70 -3.96 -32.18
N THR A 530 5.52 -3.64 -33.17
CA THR A 530 5.44 -2.35 -33.85
C THR A 530 4.37 -2.46 -34.94
N PRO A 531 3.46 -1.48 -35.11
CA PRO A 531 2.46 -1.53 -36.17
C PRO A 531 3.12 -1.26 -37.53
N GLU A 532 2.81 -2.12 -38.50
CA GLU A 532 3.12 -1.92 -39.92
C GLU A 532 2.44 -0.67 -40.49
N GLY A 533 3.15 0.00 -41.40
CA GLY A 533 2.66 1.10 -42.21
C GLY A 533 3.39 1.18 -43.55
N VAL A 534 3.14 0.18 -44.41
CA VAL A 534 3.05 0.21 -45.89
C VAL A 534 4.33 0.55 -46.72
N PRO A 535 4.56 -0.10 -47.89
CA PRO A 535 5.89 -0.32 -48.45
C PRO A 535 6.28 0.68 -49.56
N ALA A 536 7.58 0.87 -49.76
CA ALA A 536 8.12 1.44 -50.99
C ALA A 536 9.00 0.40 -51.71
N VAL A 537 8.61 0.10 -52.94
CA VAL A 537 9.22 -0.79 -53.95
C VAL A 537 10.50 -0.14 -54.52
N PRO A 538 11.49 -0.92 -55.04
CA PRO A 538 12.86 -0.44 -55.26
C PRO A 538 13.00 0.27 -56.61
N ALA A 539 13.93 1.24 -56.68
CA ALA A 539 14.39 1.82 -57.94
C ALA A 539 15.87 1.50 -58.16
N ALA A 540 16.14 1.01 -59.37
CA ALA A 540 17.42 0.63 -59.92
C ALA A 540 18.43 1.79 -59.93
N GLY A 541 19.72 1.43 -59.92
CA GLY A 541 20.83 2.38 -59.98
C GLY A 541 21.07 2.98 -61.37
N THR A 542 22.02 3.92 -61.43
CA THR A 542 23.17 3.96 -62.36
C THR A 542 23.93 5.30 -62.24
N GLY A 543 25.26 5.23 -62.40
CA GLY A 543 26.12 6.31 -62.95
C GLY A 543 26.83 7.21 -61.93
N GLY A 544 28.15 7.34 -61.88
CA GLY A 544 29.26 6.78 -62.69
C GLY A 544 30.52 6.65 -61.81
N ILE A 545 31.63 6.07 -62.23
CA ILE A 545 32.23 5.82 -63.55
C ILE A 545 32.73 4.38 -63.57
#